data_AF-A0A699RP78-F1
#
_entry.id   AF-A0A699RP78-F1
#
_cell.length_a   1.000
_cell.length_b   1.000
_cell.length_c   1.000
_cell.angle_alpha   90.00
_cell.angle_beta   90.00
_cell.angle_gamma   90.00
#
_symmetry.space_group_name_H-M   'P 1'
#
loop_
_entity.id
_entity.type
_entity.pdbx_description
1 polymer ?
#
loop_
_entity_poly.entity_id
_entity_poly.type
_entity_poly.pdbx_seq_one_letter_code
_entity_poly.pdbx_strand_id
1 'polypeptide(L)' 'NAESYAGVMQQAGISVDTEQRKKMIIERSNDLAKGVDGCLVMQSSLLNEVVNLVEAPVPVLGKFSESFLVLPKDLLVM' A
#
# COMPACT_ATOMS: atom_id res chain seq x y z
N ASN A 1 -12.44 -29.06 -4.59
CA ASN A 1 -11.12 -29.63 -4.94
C ASN A 1 -10.03 -28.61 -4.67
N ALA A 2 -8.79 -29.03 -4.41
CA ALA A 2 -7.68 -28.11 -4.14
C ALA A 2 -7.37 -27.19 -5.34
N GLU A 3 -7.54 -27.70 -6.56
CA GLU A 3 -7.28 -26.97 -7.81
C GLU A 3 -8.19 -25.75 -8.01
N SER A 4 -9.40 -25.76 -7.44
CA SER A 4 -10.34 -24.64 -7.54
C SER A 4 -10.08 -23.53 -6.52
N TYR A 5 -9.20 -23.76 -5.53
CA TYR A 5 -8.98 -22.84 -4.41
C TYR A 5 -8.54 -21.45 -4.89
N ALA A 6 -7.51 -21.38 -5.73
CA ALA A 6 -7.00 -20.11 -6.24
C ALA A 6 -8.06 -19.32 -7.01
N GLY A 7 -8.87 -20.00 -7.84
CA GLY A 7 -9.95 -19.37 -8.59
C GLY A 7 -11.08 -18.84 -7.69
N VAL A 8 -11.48 -19.58 -6.67
CA VAL A 8 -12.50 -19.14 -5.69
C VAL A 8 -11.99 -17.93 -4.88
N MET A 9 -10.74 -17.96 -4.44
CA MET A 9 -10.13 -16.84 -3.72
C MET A 9 -10.05 -15.59 -4.61
N GLN A 10 -9.65 -15.76 -5.88
CA GLN A 10 -9.61 -14.65 -6.82
C GLN A 10 -11.00 -14.04 -7.07
N GLN A 11 -12.05 -14.86 -7.18
CA GLN A 11 -13.44 -14.37 -7.29
C GLN A 11 -13.89 -13.60 -6.05
N ALA A 12 -13.39 -13.96 -4.87
CA ALA A 12 -13.60 -13.22 -3.63
C ALA A 12 -12.74 -11.94 -3.53
N GLY A 13 -11.89 -11.64 -4.54
CA GLY A 13 -11.00 -10.49 -4.56
C GLY A 13 -9.67 -10.69 -3.84
N ILE A 14 -9.33 -11.94 -3.49
CA ILE A 14 -8.12 -12.33 -2.77
C ILE A 14 -7.07 -12.82 -3.78
N SER A 15 -5.89 -12.20 -3.78
CA SER A 15 -4.75 -12.72 -4.55
C SER A 15 -3.90 -13.64 -3.68
N VAL A 16 -3.97 -14.94 -3.96
CA VAL A 16 -3.17 -15.96 -3.27
C VAL A 16 -1.69 -15.86 -3.66
N ASP A 17 -1.39 -15.40 -4.88
CA ASP A 17 -0.02 -15.27 -5.37
C ASP A 17 0.67 -14.00 -4.82
N THR A 18 1.78 -14.20 -4.13
CA THR A 18 2.57 -13.15 -3.49
C THR A 18 3.21 -12.19 -4.50
N GLU A 19 3.68 -12.68 -5.65
CA GLU A 19 4.30 -11.84 -6.68
C GLU A 19 3.23 -10.99 -7.40
N GLN A 20 2.04 -11.54 -7.63
CA GLN A 20 0.89 -10.82 -8.15
C GLN A 20 0.47 -9.69 -7.20
N ARG A 21 0.41 -9.96 -5.89
CA ARG A 21 0.13 -8.93 -4.88
C ARG A 21 1.18 -7.82 -4.90
N LYS A 22 2.46 -8.19 -4.94
CA LYS A 22 3.57 -7.24 -5.02
C LYS A 22 3.46 -6.34 -6.23
N LYS A 23 3.19 -6.91 -7.40
CA LYS A 23 2.98 -6.16 -8.65
C LYS A 23 1.80 -5.19 -8.54
N MET A 24 0.65 -5.65 -8.05
CA MET A 24 -0.53 -4.81 -7.87
C MET A 24 -0.28 -3.63 -6.91
N ILE A 25 0.44 -3.86 -5.80
CA ILE A 25 0.79 -2.80 -4.85
C ILE A 25 1.66 -1.76 -5.52
N ILE A 26 2.72 -2.18 -6.23
CA ILE A 26 3.66 -1.26 -6.88
C ILE A 26 2.95 -0.44 -7.96
N GLU A 27 2.22 -1.08 -8.87
CA GLU A 27 1.55 -0.42 -9.99
C GLU A 27 0.55 0.63 -9.49
N ARG A 28 -0.41 0.20 -8.64
CA ARG A 28 -1.45 1.10 -8.13
C ARG A 28 -0.89 2.23 -7.27
N SER A 29 0.13 1.97 -6.46
CA SER A 29 0.74 3.01 -5.62
C SER A 29 1.51 4.03 -6.46
N ASN A 30 2.20 3.60 -7.52
CA ASN A 30 2.87 4.50 -8.44
C ASN A 30 1.87 5.38 -9.20
N ASP A 31 0.75 4.82 -9.64
CA ASP A 31 -0.29 5.57 -10.35
C ASP A 31 -0.92 6.65 -9.45
N LEU A 32 -1.20 6.33 -8.18
CA LEU A 32 -1.68 7.29 -7.20
C LEU A 32 -0.66 8.40 -6.91
N ALA A 33 0.62 8.04 -6.76
CA ALA A 33 1.68 9.01 -6.51
C ALA A 33 1.85 9.98 -7.68
N LYS A 34 1.86 9.48 -8.92
CA LYS A 34 1.89 10.32 -10.13
C LYS A 34 0.70 11.28 -10.21
N GLY A 35 -0.48 10.86 -9.73
CA GLY A 35 -1.67 11.69 -9.71
C GLY A 35 -1.57 12.95 -8.84
N VAL A 36 -0.56 13.05 -7.98
CA VAL A 36 -0.26 14.23 -7.14
C VAL A 36 1.14 14.78 -7.37
N ASP A 37 1.75 14.48 -8.53
CA ASP A 37 3.14 14.82 -8.85
C ASP A 37 4.13 14.35 -7.77
N GLY A 38 3.77 13.29 -7.05
CA GLY A 38 4.55 12.68 -5.99
C GLY A 38 5.44 11.55 -6.51
N CYS A 39 6.37 11.12 -5.64
CA CYS A 39 7.23 9.97 -5.90
C CYS A 39 7.03 8.92 -4.81
N LEU A 40 6.96 7.65 -5.22
CA LEU A 40 6.82 6.53 -4.30
C LEU A 40 8.19 6.19 -3.69
N VAL A 41 8.32 6.37 -2.38
CA VAL A 41 9.52 5.95 -1.63
C VAL A 41 9.25 4.58 -1.02
N MET A 42 9.83 3.54 -1.61
CA MET A 42 9.66 2.15 -1.18
C MET A 42 10.96 1.52 -0.71
N GLN A 43 10.91 0.85 0.43
CA GLN A 43 11.93 -0.08 0.88
C GLN A 43 11.47 -1.51 0.58
N SER A 44 12.36 -2.33 0.04
CA SER A 44 12.04 -3.71 -0.36
C SER A 44 11.61 -4.59 0.82
N SER A 45 12.18 -4.38 2.01
CA SER A 45 11.78 -5.05 3.25
C SER A 45 10.32 -4.74 3.61
N LEU A 46 9.94 -3.47 3.71
CA LEU A 46 8.57 -3.06 4.01
C LEU A 46 7.58 -3.56 2.97
N LEU A 47 7.94 -3.51 1.69
CA LEU A 47 7.07 -4.03 0.64
C LEU A 47 6.79 -5.51 0.83
N ASN A 48 7.81 -6.31 1.13
CA ASN A 48 7.63 -7.73 1.37
C ASN A 48 6.76 -8.00 2.61
N GLU A 49 6.88 -7.18 3.67
CA GLU A 49 5.99 -7.28 4.84
C GLU A 49 4.53 -6.99 4.46
N VAL A 50 4.27 -5.88 3.78
CA VAL A 50 2.91 -5.49 3.36
C VAL A 50 2.30 -6.55 2.44
N VAL A 51 3.09 -7.08 1.50
CA VAL A 51 2.65 -8.15 0.60
C VAL A 51 2.21 -9.38 1.38
N ASN A 52 2.90 -9.74 2.47
CA ASN A 52 2.53 -10.90 3.27
C ASN A 52 1.34 -10.63 4.20
N LEU A 53 1.07 -9.37 4.58
CA LEU A 53 -0.01 -8.98 5.48
C LEU A 53 -1.35 -8.73 4.78
N VAL A 54 -1.33 -8.28 3.51
CA VAL A 54 -2.53 -7.83 2.81
C VAL A 54 -2.82 -8.73 1.61
N GLU A 55 -3.91 -9.48 1.67
CA GLU A 55 -4.28 -10.43 0.60
C GLU A 55 -5.08 -9.78 -0.54
N ALA A 56 -5.72 -8.63 -0.27
CA ALA A 56 -6.46 -7.82 -1.23
C ALA A 56 -5.95 -6.36 -1.19
N PRO A 57 -4.83 -6.04 -1.87
CA PRO A 57 -4.20 -4.74 -1.76
C PRO A 57 -5.01 -3.63 -2.44
N VAL A 58 -5.39 -2.63 -1.64
CA VAL A 58 -6.05 -1.38 -2.10
C VAL A 58 -5.26 -0.18 -1.58
N PRO A 59 -4.27 0.33 -2.35
CA PRO A 59 -3.58 1.56 -1.99
C PRO A 59 -4.56 2.74 -1.95
N VAL A 60 -4.40 3.61 -0.97
CA VAL A 60 -5.26 4.79 -0.78
C VAL A 60 -4.37 6.03 -0.70
N LEU A 61 -4.74 7.06 -1.48
CA LEU A 61 -4.12 8.36 -1.39
C LEU A 61 -4.90 9.22 -0.38
N GLY A 62 -4.29 9.47 0.77
CA GLY A 62 -4.85 10.31 1.82
C GLY A 62 -4.32 11.74 1.78
N LYS A 63 -5.08 12.66 2.39
CA LYS A 63 -4.64 14.03 2.69
C LYS A 63 -4.95 14.33 4.15
N PHE A 64 -4.09 15.09 4.81
CA PHE A 64 -4.33 15.64 6.14
C PHE A 64 -4.35 17.18 6.07
N SER A 65 -4.95 17.82 7.09
CA SER A 65 -4.96 19.28 7.20
C SER A 65 -3.57 19.81 7.55
N GLU A 66 -3.14 20.90 6.91
CA GLU A 66 -1.85 21.54 7.17
C GLU A 66 -1.68 21.96 8.65
N SER A 67 -2.78 22.21 9.36
CA SER A 67 -2.75 22.47 10.80
C SER A 67 -2.09 21.36 11.63
N PHE A 68 -2.14 20.10 11.16
CA PHE A 68 -1.46 18.98 11.82
C PHE A 68 0.05 18.94 11.57
N LEU A 69 0.56 19.67 10.57
CA LEU A 69 1.99 19.80 10.31
C LEU A 69 2.65 20.92 11.12
N VAL A 70 1.85 21.79 11.73
CA VAL A 70 2.37 22.87 12.56
C VAL A 70 2.90 22.29 13.86
N LEU A 71 4.22 22.32 14.03
CA LEU A 71 4.86 21.89 15.26
C LEU A 71 4.66 22.96 16.36
N PRO A 72 4.03 22.62 17.50
CA PRO A 72 3.96 23.50 18.66
C PRO A 72 5.35 23.97 19.13
N LYS A 73 5.47 25.24 19.50
CA LYS A 73 6.74 25.83 19.98
C LYS A 73 7.30 25.10 21.21
N ASP A 74 6.41 24.56 22.05
CA ASP A 74 6.79 23.87 23.29
C ASP A 74 7.49 22.52 23.04
N LEU A 75 7.42 21.98 21.82
CA LEU A 75 8.11 20.73 21.43
C LEU A 75 9.53 20.98 20.87
N LEU A 76 9.92 22.23 20.66
CA LEU A 76 11.24 22.60 20.12
C LEU A 76 12.26 22.97 21.21
N VAL A 77 11.87 22.89 22.49
CA VAL A 77 12.75 23.21 23.61
C VAL A 77 13.35 21.91 24.14
N MET A 78 14.66 21.72 23.92
CA MET A 78 15.46 20.66 24.52
C MET A 78 16.26 21.23 25.70
#